data_AF-A0A0S3SVR6-F1
#
_entry.id   AF-A0A0S3SVR6-F1
#
_cell.length_a   1.000
_cell.length_b   1.000
_cell.length_c   1.000
_cell.angle_alpha   90.00
_cell.angle_beta   90.00
_cell.angle_gamma   90.00
#
_symmetry.space_group_name_H-M   'P 1'
#
loop_
_entity.id
_entity.type
_entity.pdbx_description
1 polymer ?
#
loop_
_entity_poly.entity_id
_entity_poly.type
_entity_poly.pdbx_seq_one_letter_code
_entity_poly.pdbx_strand_id
1 'polypeptide(L)'
;MHHKKSELQIGKESTGVSSDFNPLRHHPNHHHHHPIPNLNLQTQTSTVPYKRPSLCKSPILNRFPKPCRATVPSAAATTWVSSVVSLRCRLRLLIFFSLPFFYFLVSHPTNSFILDFLAAFFFSAALFFSVSLALPRIPSIRFFLKPEARPALKLPVFWARPAQPEFQFCVVAYPNGDVYEGEFRRGKCCGSGVYYYSMSGRYEGDWVEGKYDGFGVETWAKGSRYRGQYRQGLRHGFGVYRFYTGDVYAGEWASGQSHGCGVHTCEDGSRYVGEFKWGVKHGLGHYHFRNGDTYAGEYFADKMHGYGVYSFANGHCYEGSWHEGKRQGIGMYAFRNGETQSGHWQNGVIDTPSSQSATYPISPVGVNHSRVLNAVQEARRAAKKAYDVAKVDERVNRAVTAANRAANAARVASVKAVQNQMHHNVNSKSIPIPIV
;
A
#
# COMPACT_ATOMS: atom_id res chain seq x y z
N MET A 1 -2.53 -14.32 25.70
CA MET A 1 -1.30 -13.55 26.04
C MET A 1 -0.92 -12.71 24.85
N HIS A 2 -1.40 -11.47 24.82
CA HIS A 2 -1.11 -10.51 23.76
C HIS A 2 0.31 -9.97 23.99
N HIS A 3 1.19 -10.15 23.01
CA HIS A 3 2.54 -9.59 23.10
C HIS A 3 2.42 -8.07 23.14
N LYS A 4 2.61 -7.52 24.33
CA LYS A 4 2.77 -6.09 24.61
C LYS A 4 4.02 -5.60 23.89
N LYS A 5 3.91 -5.24 22.61
CA LYS A 5 5.00 -4.55 21.90
C LYS A 5 4.97 -3.09 22.33
N SER A 6 5.98 -2.71 23.11
CA SER A 6 6.21 -1.33 23.54
C SER A 6 6.55 -0.43 22.35
N GLU A 7 6.08 0.82 22.37
CA GLU A 7 6.44 1.92 21.44
C GLU A 7 7.96 2.06 21.20
N LEU A 8 8.79 1.60 22.16
CA LEU A 8 10.26 1.64 22.12
C LEU A 8 10.91 0.88 20.95
N GLN A 9 10.21 -0.05 20.30
CA GLN A 9 10.70 -0.74 19.10
C GLN A 9 10.34 -0.03 17.78
N ILE A 10 9.58 1.08 17.82
CA ILE A 10 9.05 1.75 16.63
C ILE A 10 9.67 3.14 16.44
N GLY A 11 10.28 3.74 17.48
CA GLY A 11 10.75 5.13 17.46
C GLY A 11 12.26 5.36 17.56
N LYS A 12 13.11 4.32 17.52
CA LYS A 12 14.57 4.49 17.62
C LYS A 12 15.32 4.53 16.28
N GLU A 13 14.64 4.37 15.15
CA GLU A 13 15.33 4.30 13.84
C GLU A 13 14.98 5.43 12.86
N SER A 14 14.09 6.38 13.20
CA SER A 14 13.80 7.54 12.33
C SER A 14 14.41 8.88 12.79
N THR A 15 15.22 8.89 13.85
CA THR A 15 16.00 10.08 14.28
C THR A 15 17.35 10.20 13.57
N GLY A 16 17.53 9.50 12.45
CA GLY A 16 18.73 9.56 11.62
C GLY A 16 18.69 10.69 10.60
N VAL A 17 19.35 11.81 10.96
CA VAL A 17 20.04 12.75 10.06
C VAL A 17 19.14 13.64 9.19
N SER A 18 18.74 14.77 9.77
CA SER A 18 18.76 16.04 9.02
C SER A 18 20.18 16.21 8.48
N SER A 19 20.35 16.25 7.16
CA SER A 19 21.65 16.53 6.57
C SER A 19 21.99 17.98 6.85
N ASP A 20 22.95 18.20 7.74
CA ASP A 20 23.67 19.45 7.87
C ASP A 20 24.46 19.66 6.56
N PHE A 21 23.79 20.23 5.56
CA PHE A 21 24.44 20.73 4.36
C PHE A 21 24.79 22.19 4.60
N ASN A 22 26.01 22.42 5.08
CA ASN A 22 26.54 23.75 5.38
C ASN A 22 27.47 24.22 4.26
N PRO A 23 27.08 25.19 3.41
CA PRO A 23 28.04 25.86 2.54
C PRO A 23 28.81 26.90 3.36
N LEU A 24 30.09 26.65 3.62
CA LEU A 24 31.03 27.59 4.24
C LEU A 24 31.00 28.97 3.54
N ARG A 25 30.73 30.05 4.29
CA ARG A 25 31.40 31.37 4.13
C ARG A 25 31.40 32.19 5.42
N HIS A 26 32.54 32.86 5.63
CA HIS A 26 32.95 33.67 6.77
C HIS A 26 32.12 34.96 7.01
N HIS A 27 32.08 35.35 8.29
CA HIS A 27 31.62 36.60 8.95
C HIS A 27 32.43 37.88 8.55
N PRO A 28 32.13 39.13 9.04
CA PRO A 28 31.32 39.52 10.22
C PRO A 28 30.35 40.73 10.09
N ASN A 29 29.44 40.79 11.08
CA ASN A 29 28.77 41.92 11.76
C ASN A 29 28.41 43.22 11.03
N HIS A 30 27.12 43.61 11.12
CA HIS A 30 26.74 44.93 11.66
C HIS A 30 25.33 44.91 12.28
N HIS A 31 25.26 45.38 13.53
CA HIS A 31 24.05 45.72 14.28
C HIS A 31 23.32 46.91 13.66
N HIS A 32 21.98 46.90 13.65
CA HIS A 32 21.20 48.09 14.01
C HIS A 32 19.79 47.74 14.52
N HIS A 33 19.40 48.53 15.53
CA HIS A 33 18.22 48.45 16.37
C HIS A 33 17.11 49.41 15.89
N HIS A 34 15.88 49.13 16.35
CA HIS A 34 14.71 50.03 16.56
C HIS A 34 13.72 50.28 15.39
N PRO A 35 12.45 50.68 15.67
CA PRO A 35 11.43 49.95 16.44
C PRO A 35 10.03 50.00 15.77
N ILE A 36 9.09 49.27 16.39
CA ILE A 36 7.63 49.20 16.13
C ILE A 36 6.93 50.51 16.51
N PRO A 37 5.79 50.87 15.85
CA PRO A 37 4.71 51.55 16.55
C PRO A 37 3.40 50.74 16.56
N ASN A 38 2.82 50.66 17.77
CA ASN A 38 1.47 50.20 18.07
C ASN A 38 0.42 51.14 17.44
N LEU A 39 -0.72 50.58 17.00
CA LEU A 39 -1.99 51.34 17.03
C LEU A 39 -3.21 50.41 17.24
N ASN A 40 -3.76 50.55 18.45
CA ASN A 40 -5.16 50.53 18.89
C ASN A 40 -6.18 49.50 18.36
N LEU A 41 -6.61 48.70 19.34
CA LEU A 41 -7.95 48.17 19.56
C LEU A 41 -9.07 49.18 19.21
N GLN A 42 -10.02 48.77 18.38
CA GLN A 42 -11.43 49.14 18.53
C GLN A 42 -12.33 47.94 18.23
N THR A 43 -13.05 47.54 19.27
CA THR A 43 -14.19 46.64 19.31
C THR A 43 -15.35 47.22 18.51
N GLN A 44 -15.86 46.48 17.52
CA GLN A 44 -17.21 46.69 17.00
C GLN A 44 -17.93 45.35 16.88
N THR A 45 -18.89 45.19 17.77
CA THR A 45 -19.96 44.19 17.75
C THR A 45 -20.91 44.48 16.60
N SER A 46 -21.09 43.53 15.68
CA SER A 46 -22.20 43.53 14.73
C SER A 46 -22.90 42.18 14.72
N THR A 47 -24.09 42.18 15.31
CA THR A 47 -25.09 41.12 15.31
C THR A 47 -25.69 40.96 13.91
N VAL A 48 -25.68 39.74 13.37
CA VAL A 48 -26.37 39.39 12.12
C VAL A 48 -27.48 38.38 12.43
N PRO A 49 -28.74 38.61 12.03
CA PRO A 49 -29.85 37.72 12.37
C PRO A 49 -29.98 36.54 11.40
N TYR A 50 -30.20 35.37 12.00
CA TYR A 50 -30.45 34.07 11.39
C TYR A 50 -31.85 34.02 10.74
N LYS A 51 -31.95 33.83 9.41
CA LYS A 51 -33.22 33.61 8.70
C LYS A 51 -33.47 32.11 8.50
N ARG A 52 -34.54 31.63 9.14
CA ARG A 52 -35.19 30.32 8.96
C ARG A 52 -36.08 30.33 7.70
N PRO A 53 -36.19 29.25 6.91
CA PRO A 53 -37.33 29.06 6.02
C PRO A 53 -38.30 28.01 6.56
N SER A 54 -39.58 28.38 6.55
CA SER A 54 -40.75 27.60 6.91
C SER A 54 -41.33 26.83 5.71
N LEU A 55 -41.93 25.67 6.01
CA LEU A 55 -42.90 24.94 5.17
C LEU A 55 -44.01 25.85 4.64
N CYS A 56 -44.48 25.64 3.40
CA CYS A 56 -45.74 24.92 3.13
C CYS A 56 -46.18 24.95 1.64
N LYS A 57 -46.76 23.80 1.23
CA LYS A 57 -47.88 23.58 0.30
C LYS A 57 -47.60 23.40 -1.21
N SER A 58 -48.02 22.22 -1.65
CA SER A 58 -48.25 21.71 -3.00
C SER A 58 -49.39 22.43 -3.73
N PRO A 59 -49.54 22.15 -5.04
CA PRO A 59 -50.73 21.44 -5.46
C PRO A 59 -50.47 20.27 -6.42
N ILE A 60 -51.45 19.37 -6.41
CA ILE A 60 -51.56 18.09 -7.11
C ILE A 60 -52.07 18.33 -8.54
N LEU A 61 -51.55 17.59 -9.53
CA LEU A 61 -52.39 17.13 -10.64
C LEU A 61 -51.91 15.76 -11.17
N ASN A 62 -52.88 14.85 -11.24
CA ASN A 62 -52.78 13.44 -11.58
C ASN A 62 -52.35 13.18 -13.04
N ARG A 63 -51.50 12.16 -13.25
CA ARG A 63 -51.56 11.34 -14.47
C ARG A 63 -51.16 9.90 -14.18
N PHE A 64 -52.16 9.02 -14.23
CA PHE A 64 -52.02 7.56 -14.20
C PHE A 64 -51.26 7.04 -15.44
N PRO A 65 -50.53 5.92 -15.33
CA PRO A 65 -50.38 4.98 -16.42
C PRO A 65 -51.15 3.67 -16.16
N LYS A 66 -51.90 3.22 -17.17
CA LYS A 66 -52.50 1.88 -17.28
C LYS A 66 -51.42 0.84 -17.64
N PRO A 67 -51.66 -0.46 -17.36
CA PRO A 67 -50.71 -1.53 -17.66
C PRO A 67 -50.94 -2.13 -19.05
N CYS A 68 -49.88 -2.34 -19.84
CA CYS A 68 -49.93 -3.18 -21.04
C CYS A 68 -48.72 -4.12 -21.13
N ARG A 69 -49.06 -5.40 -20.97
CA ARG A 69 -48.61 -6.65 -21.61
C ARG A 69 -47.30 -6.66 -22.41
N ALA A 70 -46.55 -7.74 -22.15
CA ALA A 70 -45.28 -8.14 -22.72
C ALA A 70 -45.28 -8.37 -24.24
N THR A 71 -44.19 -7.97 -24.88
CA THR A 71 -43.70 -8.48 -26.16
C THR A 71 -42.17 -8.42 -26.18
N VAL A 72 -41.55 -9.56 -26.51
CA VAL A 72 -40.10 -9.79 -26.59
C VAL A 72 -39.52 -9.23 -27.89
N PRO A 73 -38.29 -8.68 -27.90
CA PRO A 73 -37.49 -8.64 -29.13
C PRO A 73 -36.24 -9.52 -29.01
N SER A 74 -36.19 -10.53 -29.88
CA SER A 74 -35.02 -11.31 -30.25
C SER A 74 -34.21 -10.55 -31.29
N ALA A 75 -33.03 -10.03 -30.92
CA ALA A 75 -32.00 -9.57 -31.87
C ALA A 75 -30.65 -9.31 -31.16
N ALA A 76 -30.00 -10.36 -30.63
CA ALA A 76 -28.62 -10.26 -30.13
C ALA A 76 -27.81 -11.56 -30.31
N ALA A 77 -28.23 -12.46 -31.20
CA ALA A 77 -27.60 -13.77 -31.39
C ALA A 77 -26.71 -13.87 -32.64
N THR A 78 -26.75 -12.90 -33.56
CA THR A 78 -26.05 -13.01 -34.85
C THR A 78 -24.64 -12.40 -34.90
N THR A 79 -24.20 -11.66 -33.87
CA THR A 79 -22.81 -11.16 -33.79
C THR A 79 -21.87 -12.07 -32.99
N TRP A 80 -22.39 -13.04 -32.24
CA TRP A 80 -21.57 -13.99 -31.47
C TRP A 80 -21.11 -15.21 -32.29
N VAL A 81 -21.88 -15.62 -33.30
CA VAL A 81 -21.59 -16.83 -34.08
C VAL A 81 -20.40 -16.63 -35.02
N SER A 82 -20.17 -15.41 -35.53
CA SER A 82 -19.02 -15.09 -36.39
C SER A 82 -17.68 -15.08 -35.63
N SER A 83 -17.67 -14.66 -34.35
CA SER A 83 -16.45 -14.66 -33.51
C SER A 83 -16.02 -16.08 -33.10
N VAL A 84 -16.96 -17.00 -32.89
CA VAL A 84 -16.66 -18.40 -32.51
C VAL A 84 -16.09 -19.20 -33.70
N VAL A 85 -16.55 -18.93 -34.93
CA VAL A 85 -16.01 -19.57 -36.14
C VAL A 85 -14.59 -19.08 -36.44
N SER A 86 -14.31 -17.77 -36.28
CA SER A 86 -12.97 -17.21 -36.42
C SER A 86 -11.97 -17.78 -35.39
N LEU A 87 -12.41 -18.00 -34.15
CA LEU A 87 -11.59 -18.60 -33.10
C LEU A 87 -11.29 -20.09 -33.35
N ARG A 88 -12.26 -20.84 -33.91
CA ARG A 88 -12.08 -22.24 -34.31
C ARG A 88 -11.11 -22.41 -35.50
N CYS A 89 -11.08 -21.46 -36.45
CA CYS A 89 -10.09 -21.45 -37.53
C CYS A 89 -8.66 -21.19 -37.03
N ARG A 90 -8.49 -20.30 -36.04
CA ARG A 90 -7.17 -20.05 -35.39
C ARG A 90 -6.70 -21.24 -34.54
N LEU A 91 -7.63 -22.03 -33.99
CA LEU A 91 -7.35 -23.25 -33.21
C LEU A 91 -6.79 -24.39 -34.07
N ARG A 92 -7.29 -24.56 -35.31
CA ARG A 92 -6.78 -25.58 -36.26
C ARG A 92 -5.38 -25.25 -36.79
N LEU A 93 -5.05 -23.97 -36.94
CA LEU A 93 -3.72 -23.51 -37.38
C LEU A 93 -2.63 -23.86 -36.36
N LEU A 94 -2.90 -23.77 -35.05
CA LEU A 94 -1.92 -24.10 -34.00
C LEU A 94 -1.59 -25.59 -33.96
N ILE A 95 -2.57 -26.46 -34.19
CA ILE A 95 -2.33 -27.91 -34.30
C ILE A 95 -1.49 -28.21 -35.54
N PHE A 96 -1.78 -27.56 -36.68
CA PHE A 96 -0.99 -27.70 -37.91
C PHE A 96 0.47 -27.25 -37.75
N PHE A 97 0.74 -26.20 -36.95
CA PHE A 97 2.11 -25.76 -36.64
C PHE A 97 2.88 -26.72 -35.73
N SER A 98 2.20 -27.61 -34.99
CA SER A 98 2.84 -28.61 -34.11
C SER A 98 3.22 -29.92 -34.83
N LEU A 99 2.63 -30.20 -36.00
CA LEU A 99 2.88 -31.41 -36.79
C LEU A 99 4.33 -31.56 -37.32
N PRO A 100 5.03 -30.49 -37.76
CA PRO A 100 6.43 -30.59 -38.18
C PRO A 100 7.37 -31.04 -37.06
N PHE A 101 7.09 -30.64 -35.81
CA PHE A 101 7.90 -31.01 -34.64
C PHE A 101 7.65 -32.48 -34.23
N PHE A 102 6.41 -32.95 -34.35
CA PHE A 102 6.08 -34.36 -34.15
C PHE A 102 6.71 -35.24 -35.24
N TYR A 103 6.70 -34.80 -36.50
CA TYR A 103 7.39 -35.48 -37.60
C TYR A 103 8.90 -35.55 -37.35
N PHE A 104 9.53 -34.47 -36.86
CA PHE A 104 10.96 -34.47 -36.50
C PHE A 104 11.29 -35.46 -35.37
N LEU A 105 10.42 -35.57 -34.37
CA LEU A 105 10.57 -36.51 -33.24
C LEU A 105 10.43 -37.99 -33.66
N VAL A 106 9.57 -38.30 -34.64
CA VAL A 106 9.24 -39.68 -35.03
C VAL A 106 10.05 -40.17 -36.23
N SER A 107 10.41 -39.29 -37.17
CA SER A 107 11.03 -39.70 -38.45
C SER A 107 12.55 -39.72 -38.43
N HIS A 108 13.23 -38.86 -37.64
CA HIS A 108 14.70 -38.81 -37.59
C HIS A 108 15.19 -38.61 -36.15
N PRO A 109 15.55 -39.69 -35.42
CA PRO A 109 16.29 -39.53 -34.16
C PRO A 109 17.65 -38.94 -34.51
N THR A 110 17.82 -37.64 -34.27
CA THR A 110 19.15 -37.04 -34.36
C THR A 110 19.92 -37.48 -33.13
N ASN A 111 21.21 -37.83 -33.24
CA ASN A 111 22.06 -38.22 -32.10
C ASN A 111 22.26 -37.09 -31.05
N SER A 112 21.49 -36.00 -31.13
CA SER A 112 21.53 -34.85 -30.26
C SER A 112 20.33 -34.86 -29.32
N PHE A 113 20.55 -35.41 -28.12
CA PHE A 113 19.57 -35.45 -27.02
C PHE A 113 18.88 -34.10 -26.75
N ILE A 114 19.61 -32.99 -26.94
CA ILE A 114 19.10 -31.64 -26.70
C ILE A 114 18.01 -31.26 -27.70
N LEU A 115 18.15 -31.67 -28.97
CA LEU A 115 17.18 -31.33 -30.01
C LEU A 115 15.87 -32.10 -29.80
N ASP A 116 15.98 -33.39 -29.47
CA ASP A 116 14.83 -34.25 -29.19
C ASP A 116 14.07 -33.78 -27.93
N PHE A 117 14.81 -33.37 -26.89
CA PHE A 117 14.22 -32.81 -25.67
C PHE A 117 13.46 -31.50 -25.95
N LEU A 118 14.05 -30.58 -26.72
CA LEU A 118 13.39 -29.33 -27.10
C LEU A 118 12.14 -29.59 -27.96
N ALA A 119 12.22 -30.52 -28.91
CA ALA A 119 11.08 -30.90 -29.75
C ALA A 119 9.92 -31.49 -28.90
N ALA A 120 10.22 -32.38 -27.96
CA ALA A 120 9.22 -32.93 -27.04
C ALA A 120 8.63 -31.88 -26.09
N PHE A 121 9.45 -30.95 -25.61
CA PHE A 121 9.01 -29.85 -24.75
C PHE A 121 8.04 -28.90 -25.49
N PHE A 122 8.38 -28.47 -26.71
CA PHE A 122 7.50 -27.59 -27.48
C PHE A 122 6.21 -28.30 -27.91
N PHE A 123 6.26 -29.59 -28.25
CA PHE A 123 5.07 -30.39 -28.57
C PHE A 123 4.13 -30.54 -27.37
N SER A 124 4.67 -30.87 -26.19
CA SER A 124 3.86 -31.01 -24.96
C SER A 124 3.25 -29.68 -24.50
N ALA A 125 3.99 -28.58 -24.61
CA ALA A 125 3.46 -27.24 -24.33
C ALA A 125 2.32 -26.87 -25.30
N ALA A 126 2.49 -27.11 -26.59
CA ALA A 126 1.45 -26.84 -27.59
C ALA A 126 0.18 -27.67 -27.36
N LEU A 127 0.33 -28.95 -27.00
CA LEU A 127 -0.78 -29.83 -26.66
C LEU A 127 -1.52 -29.34 -25.39
N PHE A 128 -0.77 -28.98 -24.34
CA PHE A 128 -1.33 -28.48 -23.08
C PHE A 128 -2.14 -27.19 -23.28
N PHE A 129 -1.61 -26.24 -24.05
CA PHE A 129 -2.35 -25.01 -24.38
C PHE A 129 -3.58 -25.31 -25.24
N SER A 130 -3.47 -26.20 -26.22
CA SER A 130 -4.61 -26.62 -27.06
C SER A 130 -5.74 -27.23 -26.22
N VAL A 131 -5.42 -28.13 -25.28
CA VAL A 131 -6.40 -28.76 -24.37
C VAL A 131 -7.00 -27.74 -23.40
N SER A 132 -6.16 -26.85 -22.85
CA SER A 132 -6.60 -25.81 -21.90
C SER A 132 -7.50 -24.75 -22.53
N LEU A 133 -7.39 -24.52 -23.84
CA LEU A 133 -8.24 -23.61 -24.60
C LEU A 133 -9.47 -24.32 -25.22
N ALA A 134 -9.41 -25.62 -25.49
CA ALA A 134 -10.52 -26.40 -26.04
C ALA A 134 -11.58 -26.80 -24.99
N LEU A 135 -11.22 -26.85 -23.71
CA LEU A 135 -12.16 -27.13 -22.63
C LEU A 135 -12.78 -25.83 -22.11
N PRO A 136 -14.12 -25.63 -22.20
CA PRO A 136 -14.75 -24.51 -21.52
C PRO A 136 -14.54 -24.70 -20.02
N ARG A 137 -13.88 -23.71 -19.39
CA ARG A 137 -13.62 -23.58 -17.94
C ARG A 137 -14.50 -24.51 -17.10
N ILE A 138 -13.92 -25.61 -16.60
CA ILE A 138 -14.58 -26.48 -15.62
C ILE A 138 -14.63 -25.69 -14.30
N PRO A 139 -15.83 -25.30 -13.80
CA PRO A 139 -15.94 -24.91 -12.41
C PRO A 139 -15.77 -26.18 -11.57
N SER A 140 -14.93 -26.07 -10.54
CA SER A 140 -14.76 -27.03 -9.46
C SER A 140 -15.99 -27.91 -9.19
N ILE A 141 -15.75 -29.22 -9.18
CA ILE A 141 -16.68 -30.30 -8.87
C ILE A 141 -17.54 -29.96 -7.65
N ARG A 142 -18.81 -29.63 -7.90
CA ARG A 142 -19.96 -29.93 -7.05
C ARG A 142 -21.23 -29.65 -7.85
N PHE A 143 -22.21 -30.55 -7.67
CA PHE A 143 -23.57 -30.53 -8.22
C PHE A 143 -23.74 -31.11 -9.62
N PHE A 144 -24.15 -32.38 -9.69
CA PHE A 144 -25.40 -32.81 -10.33
C PHE A 144 -25.67 -34.28 -9.97
N LEU A 145 -26.45 -34.50 -8.91
CA LEU A 145 -27.33 -35.67 -8.81
C LEU A 145 -28.74 -35.10 -8.76
N LYS A 146 -29.48 -35.31 -9.84
CA LYS A 146 -30.89 -34.96 -9.97
C LYS A 146 -31.69 -36.23 -9.68
N PRO A 147 -32.52 -36.30 -8.62
CA PRO A 147 -33.53 -37.32 -8.53
C PRO A 147 -34.81 -36.84 -9.22
N GLU A 148 -35.39 -37.76 -9.95
CA GLU A 148 -36.64 -37.71 -10.68
C GLU A 148 -37.84 -37.46 -9.74
N ALA A 149 -38.80 -36.65 -10.20
CA ALA A 149 -39.95 -36.21 -9.42
C ALA A 149 -41.00 -37.32 -9.26
N ARG A 150 -41.49 -37.53 -8.03
CA ARG A 150 -42.73 -38.25 -7.69
C ARG A 150 -43.66 -37.34 -6.88
N PRO A 151 -45.00 -37.52 -6.96
CA PRO A 151 -45.95 -36.50 -6.54
C PRO A 151 -46.05 -36.35 -5.02
N ALA A 152 -46.36 -35.13 -4.61
CA ALA A 152 -46.27 -34.62 -3.24
C ALA A 152 -47.37 -35.14 -2.30
N LEU A 153 -46.95 -35.72 -1.17
CA LEU A 153 -47.73 -35.74 0.06
C LEU A 153 -47.33 -34.52 0.91
N LYS A 154 -48.31 -33.67 1.22
CA LYS A 154 -48.14 -32.45 2.02
C LYS A 154 -47.83 -32.82 3.47
N LEU A 155 -46.57 -32.68 3.86
CA LEU A 155 -46.15 -32.58 5.27
C LEU A 155 -45.69 -31.14 5.53
N PRO A 156 -46.05 -30.54 6.68
CA PRO A 156 -45.69 -29.16 6.98
C PRO A 156 -44.17 -29.03 7.11
N VAL A 157 -43.59 -28.17 6.28
CA VAL A 157 -42.16 -27.86 6.27
C VAL A 157 -41.82 -27.09 7.53
N PHE A 158 -41.20 -27.77 8.50
CA PHE A 158 -40.49 -27.12 9.59
C PHE A 158 -39.18 -26.56 9.04
N TRP A 159 -39.03 -25.24 9.03
CA TRP A 159 -37.76 -24.61 8.71
C TRP A 159 -36.78 -24.86 9.85
N ALA A 160 -36.00 -25.93 9.78
CA ALA A 160 -34.78 -26.04 10.56
C ALA A 160 -33.76 -25.05 10.00
N ARG A 161 -33.68 -23.88 10.63
CA ARG A 161 -32.62 -22.89 10.42
C ARG A 161 -31.29 -23.63 10.61
N PRO A 162 -30.40 -23.73 9.60
CA PRO A 162 -29.12 -24.38 9.81
C PRO A 162 -28.40 -23.62 10.94
N ALA A 163 -27.98 -24.34 11.99
CA ALA A 163 -27.27 -23.77 13.12
C ALA A 163 -25.99 -23.09 12.59
N GLN A 164 -26.06 -21.77 12.38
CA GLN A 164 -24.86 -20.97 12.24
C GLN A 164 -24.08 -21.14 13.55
N PRO A 165 -22.76 -21.31 13.52
CA PRO A 165 -21.99 -21.34 14.75
C PRO A 165 -22.29 -20.05 15.51
N GLU A 166 -22.97 -20.16 16.65
CA GLU A 166 -23.53 -19.00 17.35
C GLU A 166 -22.39 -18.09 17.78
N PHE A 167 -22.28 -16.94 17.13
CA PHE A 167 -21.44 -15.86 17.60
C PHE A 167 -22.11 -15.26 18.83
N GLN A 168 -21.44 -15.34 19.96
CA GLN A 168 -21.91 -14.71 21.19
C GLN A 168 -21.33 -13.29 21.25
N PHE A 169 -22.13 -12.31 21.63
CA PHE A 169 -21.63 -10.95 21.88
C PHE A 169 -21.37 -10.83 23.38
N CYS A 170 -20.11 -10.61 23.76
CA CYS A 170 -19.70 -10.59 25.16
C CYS A 170 -18.77 -9.41 25.45
N VAL A 171 -18.82 -8.98 26.71
CA VAL A 171 -17.83 -8.08 27.31
C VAL A 171 -16.93 -8.94 28.20
N VAL A 172 -15.62 -8.85 27.99
CA VAL A 172 -14.62 -9.59 28.76
C VAL A 172 -13.62 -8.60 29.33
N ALA A 173 -13.53 -8.57 30.66
CA ALA A 173 -12.53 -7.81 31.38
C ALA A 173 -11.38 -8.74 31.77
N TYR A 174 -10.16 -8.35 31.41
CA TYR A 174 -8.95 -9.10 31.70
C TYR A 174 -8.31 -8.62 33.01
N PRO A 175 -7.56 -9.48 33.73
CA PRO A 175 -6.90 -9.14 35.00
C PRO A 175 -5.90 -7.98 34.91
N ASN A 176 -5.37 -7.73 33.70
CA ASN A 176 -4.47 -6.60 33.44
C ASN A 176 -5.22 -5.25 33.28
N GLY A 177 -6.55 -5.25 33.40
CA GLY A 177 -7.41 -4.08 33.22
C GLY A 177 -7.82 -3.81 31.76
N ASP A 178 -7.40 -4.64 30.81
CA ASP A 178 -7.84 -4.53 29.43
C ASP A 178 -9.29 -5.03 29.31
N VAL A 179 -10.04 -4.48 28.35
CA VAL A 179 -11.44 -4.85 28.13
C VAL A 179 -11.67 -5.14 26.66
N TYR A 180 -12.28 -6.27 26.35
CA TYR A 180 -12.75 -6.59 25.01
C TYR A 180 -14.27 -6.60 24.97
N GLU A 181 -14.83 -5.99 23.92
CA GLU A 181 -16.25 -5.91 23.66
C GLU A 181 -16.52 -6.31 22.21
N GLY A 182 -17.20 -7.43 21.98
CA GLY A 182 -17.52 -7.85 20.63
C GLY A 182 -17.91 -9.31 20.51
N GLU A 183 -17.69 -9.85 19.32
CA GLU A 183 -18.04 -11.21 18.97
C GLU A 183 -17.05 -12.24 19.56
N PHE A 184 -17.60 -13.37 20.00
CA PHE A 184 -16.90 -14.51 20.57
C PHE A 184 -17.37 -15.81 19.94
N ARG A 185 -16.41 -16.72 19.76
CA ARG A 185 -16.66 -18.09 19.33
C ARG A 185 -15.68 -19.03 20.01
N ARG A 186 -16.19 -20.08 20.66
CA ARG A 186 -15.40 -21.11 21.36
C ARG A 186 -14.39 -20.51 22.37
N GLY A 187 -14.83 -19.53 23.15
CA GLY A 187 -14.00 -18.88 24.19
C GLY A 187 -12.90 -17.96 23.65
N LYS A 188 -12.88 -17.65 22.34
CA LYS A 188 -11.91 -16.73 21.73
C LYS A 188 -12.62 -15.58 21.03
N CYS A 189 -12.01 -14.40 21.05
CA CYS A 189 -12.45 -13.24 20.28
C CYS A 189 -12.41 -13.58 18.78
N CYS A 190 -13.46 -13.25 18.05
CA CYS A 190 -13.54 -13.49 16.61
C CYS A 190 -14.51 -12.50 15.97
N GLY A 191 -14.45 -12.31 14.64
CA GLY A 191 -15.37 -11.42 13.95
C GLY A 191 -15.06 -9.96 14.26
N SER A 192 -16.07 -9.18 14.62
CA SER A 192 -15.91 -7.74 14.90
C SER A 192 -15.86 -7.44 16.41
N GLY A 193 -14.91 -6.61 16.83
CA GLY A 193 -14.81 -6.23 18.25
C GLY A 193 -13.86 -5.07 18.54
N VAL A 194 -14.08 -4.44 19.69
CA VAL A 194 -13.27 -3.35 20.22
C VAL A 194 -12.48 -3.86 21.43
N TYR A 195 -11.19 -3.55 21.45
CA TYR A 195 -10.31 -3.86 22.58
C TYR A 195 -9.74 -2.56 23.13
N TYR A 196 -9.98 -2.32 24.40
CA TYR A 196 -9.45 -1.22 25.16
C TYR A 196 -8.23 -1.71 25.92
N TYR A 197 -7.07 -1.16 25.58
CA TYR A 197 -5.87 -1.39 26.35
C TYR A 197 -5.82 -0.40 27.50
N SER A 198 -5.73 -0.89 28.72
CA SER A 198 -5.63 -0.08 29.92
C SER A 198 -4.50 0.93 29.76
N MET A 199 -4.85 2.22 29.79
CA MET A 199 -3.94 3.38 29.65
C MET A 199 -3.12 3.45 28.35
N SER A 200 -3.34 2.58 27.37
CA SER A 200 -2.44 2.44 26.21
C SER A 200 -3.10 2.57 24.84
N GLY A 201 -4.44 2.65 24.79
CA GLY A 201 -5.18 2.97 23.57
C GLY A 201 -6.34 2.02 23.32
N ARG A 202 -6.72 1.87 22.06
CA ARG A 202 -7.73 0.89 21.64
C ARG A 202 -7.52 0.38 20.22
N TYR A 203 -7.98 -0.84 19.97
CA TYR A 203 -8.12 -1.45 18.66
C TYR A 203 -9.60 -1.63 18.32
N GLU A 204 -9.98 -1.30 17.09
CA GLU A 204 -11.33 -1.45 16.55
C GLU A 204 -11.23 -2.16 15.20
N GLY A 205 -11.71 -3.39 15.09
CA GLY A 205 -11.65 -4.09 13.80
C GLY A 205 -11.95 -5.57 13.86
N ASP A 206 -11.35 -6.28 12.90
CA ASP A 206 -11.55 -7.71 12.68
C ASP A 206 -10.65 -8.56 13.60
N TRP A 207 -11.18 -9.70 14.01
CA TRP A 207 -10.58 -10.66 14.92
C TRP A 207 -10.69 -12.08 14.40
N VAL A 208 -9.61 -12.85 14.54
CA VAL A 208 -9.61 -14.28 14.28
C VAL A 208 -8.83 -14.97 15.39
N GLU A 209 -9.49 -15.91 16.07
CA GLU A 209 -8.91 -16.74 17.14
C GLU A 209 -8.14 -15.94 18.22
N GLY A 210 -8.67 -14.79 18.62
CA GLY A 210 -8.07 -13.93 19.64
C GLY A 210 -6.94 -13.04 19.14
N LYS A 211 -6.74 -12.89 17.84
CA LYS A 211 -5.73 -12.00 17.24
C LYS A 211 -6.36 -11.03 16.24
N TYR A 212 -5.72 -9.87 16.05
CA TYR A 212 -6.05 -8.95 14.97
C TYR A 212 -5.75 -9.62 13.64
N ASP A 213 -6.76 -9.81 12.81
CA ASP A 213 -6.60 -10.44 11.50
C ASP A 213 -7.74 -9.96 10.59
N GLY A 214 -7.39 -9.35 9.45
CA GLY A 214 -8.33 -8.62 8.60
C GLY A 214 -8.03 -7.12 8.58
N PHE A 215 -9.04 -6.29 8.78
CA PHE A 215 -8.91 -4.83 8.76
C PHE A 215 -9.20 -4.22 10.14
N GLY A 216 -8.49 -3.16 10.48
CA GLY A 216 -8.69 -2.51 11.76
C GLY A 216 -8.07 -1.14 11.89
N VAL A 217 -8.48 -0.45 12.95
CA VAL A 217 -7.99 0.85 13.36
C VAL A 217 -7.44 0.73 14.78
N GLU A 218 -6.17 1.05 14.95
CA GLU A 218 -5.51 1.08 16.24
C GLU A 218 -5.15 2.52 16.58
N THR A 219 -5.53 2.96 17.77
CA THR A 219 -5.27 4.32 18.27
C THR A 219 -4.54 4.20 19.59
N TRP A 220 -3.35 4.80 19.69
CA TRP A 220 -2.53 4.79 20.89
C TRP A 220 -2.82 6.00 21.78
N ALA A 221 -2.53 5.89 23.08
CA ALA A 221 -2.79 6.94 24.06
C ALA A 221 -2.09 8.28 23.74
N LYS A 222 -0.90 8.24 23.13
CA LYS A 222 -0.15 9.45 22.71
C LYS A 222 -0.65 10.09 21.41
N GLY A 223 -1.67 9.51 20.76
CA GLY A 223 -2.28 10.08 19.55
C GLY A 223 -1.81 9.48 18.23
N SER A 224 -0.81 8.58 18.24
CA SER A 224 -0.51 7.76 17.06
C SER A 224 -1.73 6.97 16.62
N ARG A 225 -1.88 6.72 15.32
CA ARG A 225 -3.01 5.97 14.79
C ARG A 225 -2.65 5.19 13.53
N TYR A 226 -3.08 3.94 13.48
CA TYR A 226 -2.96 3.07 12.31
C TYR A 226 -4.35 2.78 11.75
N ARG A 227 -4.45 2.72 10.43
CA ARG A 227 -5.64 2.26 9.70
C ARG A 227 -5.19 1.38 8.56
N GLY A 228 -5.52 0.10 8.58
CA GLY A 228 -5.08 -0.80 7.54
C GLY A 228 -5.35 -2.25 7.85
N GLN A 229 -4.53 -3.10 7.24
CA GLN A 229 -4.62 -4.54 7.33
C GLN A 229 -3.77 -5.09 8.48
N TYR A 230 -4.26 -6.17 9.06
CA TYR A 230 -3.60 -6.96 10.09
C TYR A 230 -3.59 -8.42 9.70
N ARG A 231 -2.55 -9.13 10.14
CA ARG A 231 -2.45 -10.58 10.02
C ARG A 231 -1.77 -11.11 11.26
N GLN A 232 -2.40 -12.07 11.95
CA GLN A 232 -1.86 -12.69 13.16
C GLN A 232 -1.38 -11.70 14.23
N GLY A 233 -2.10 -10.60 14.42
CA GLY A 233 -1.81 -9.58 15.42
C GLY A 233 -0.78 -8.53 14.99
N LEU A 234 -0.25 -8.60 13.76
CA LEU A 234 0.73 -7.65 13.25
C LEU A 234 0.18 -6.88 12.05
N ARG A 235 0.58 -5.61 11.92
CA ARG A 235 0.28 -4.81 10.73
C ARG A 235 0.85 -5.51 9.50
N HIS A 236 0.03 -5.67 8.46
CA HIS A 236 0.39 -6.38 7.25
C HIS A 236 -0.36 -5.79 6.05
N GLY A 237 0.04 -6.11 4.81
CA GLY A 237 -0.68 -5.64 3.62
C GLY A 237 -0.55 -4.14 3.44
N PHE A 238 -1.67 -3.41 3.33
CA PHE A 238 -1.67 -1.96 3.09
C PHE A 238 -2.27 -1.20 4.27
N GLY A 239 -1.72 -0.04 4.57
CA GLY A 239 -2.26 0.83 5.61
C GLY A 239 -1.54 2.16 5.76
N VAL A 240 -2.14 3.02 6.59
CA VAL A 240 -1.62 4.33 6.95
C VAL A 240 -1.35 4.36 8.44
N TYR A 241 -0.14 4.77 8.80
CA TYR A 241 0.28 5.06 10.16
C TYR A 241 0.58 6.55 10.29
N ARG A 242 -0.15 7.23 11.17
CA ARG A 242 0.11 8.60 11.58
C ARG A 242 0.80 8.55 12.93
N PHE A 243 2.02 9.07 12.98
CA PHE A 243 2.79 9.21 14.21
C PHE A 243 2.22 10.36 15.04
N TYR A 244 2.37 10.29 16.36
CA TYR A 244 2.03 11.39 17.25
C TYR A 244 2.89 12.63 17.01
N THR A 245 4.09 12.47 16.44
CA THR A 245 4.99 13.55 16.01
C THR A 245 4.47 14.29 14.77
N GLY A 246 3.40 13.84 14.13
CA GLY A 246 2.86 14.46 12.92
C GLY A 246 3.25 13.76 11.62
N ASP A 247 4.33 12.97 11.63
CA ASP A 247 4.76 12.18 10.47
C ASP A 247 3.67 11.18 10.04
N VAL A 248 3.64 10.85 8.75
CA VAL A 248 2.69 9.91 8.16
C VAL A 248 3.41 8.95 7.23
N TYR A 249 3.24 7.65 7.48
CA TYR A 249 3.59 6.60 6.52
C TYR A 249 2.31 6.01 5.91
N ALA A 250 2.26 5.95 4.58
CA ALA A 250 1.18 5.35 3.81
C ALA A 250 1.77 4.37 2.80
N GLY A 251 1.52 3.07 2.95
CA GLY A 251 2.20 2.09 2.11
C GLY A 251 1.94 0.65 2.48
N GLU A 252 2.85 -0.19 2.03
CA GLU A 252 2.90 -1.62 2.31
C GLU A 252 3.52 -1.93 3.69
N TRP A 253 3.05 -3.01 4.29
CA TRP A 253 3.42 -3.45 5.63
C TRP A 253 3.70 -4.95 5.64
N ALA A 254 4.80 -5.34 6.28
CA ALA A 254 5.16 -6.74 6.49
C ALA A 254 5.54 -6.94 7.96
N SER A 255 4.87 -7.87 8.63
CA SER A 255 5.20 -8.30 10.00
C SER A 255 5.37 -7.14 11.00
N GLY A 256 4.54 -6.10 10.86
CA GLY A 256 4.55 -4.93 11.73
C GLY A 256 5.48 -3.78 11.30
N GLN A 257 6.25 -3.93 10.21
CA GLN A 257 7.20 -2.92 9.71
C GLN A 257 6.78 -2.41 8.32
N SER A 258 7.20 -1.18 7.97
CA SER A 258 7.08 -0.69 6.60
C SER A 258 7.94 -1.55 5.66
N HIS A 259 7.38 -1.87 4.51
CA HIS A 259 8.00 -2.75 3.53
C HIS A 259 7.41 -2.45 2.14
N GLY A 260 8.04 -2.87 1.04
CA GLY A 260 7.51 -2.66 -0.30
C GLY A 260 7.39 -1.18 -0.66
N CYS A 261 6.41 -0.79 -1.47
CA CYS A 261 6.28 0.60 -1.87
C CYS A 261 5.46 1.42 -0.85
N GLY A 262 5.88 2.66 -0.60
CA GLY A 262 5.18 3.56 0.30
C GLY A 262 5.55 5.03 0.15
N VAL A 263 4.83 5.86 0.90
CA VAL A 263 5.00 7.30 1.00
C VAL A 263 5.22 7.65 2.47
N HIS A 264 6.34 8.30 2.77
CA HIS A 264 6.61 8.86 4.09
C HIS A 264 6.60 10.38 4.00
N THR A 265 5.66 11.01 4.68
CA THR A 265 5.51 12.48 4.76
C THR A 265 5.89 12.91 6.16
N CYS A 266 6.91 13.76 6.26
CA CYS A 266 7.36 14.33 7.51
C CYS A 266 6.45 15.50 7.92
N GLU A 267 6.38 15.80 9.22
CA GLU A 267 5.65 16.95 9.75
C GLU A 267 6.11 18.28 9.11
N ASP A 268 7.39 18.37 8.78
CA ASP A 268 8.04 19.55 8.19
C ASP A 268 7.68 19.78 6.70
N GLY A 269 6.88 18.88 6.11
CA GLY A 269 6.47 18.91 4.70
C GLY A 269 7.38 18.13 3.76
N SER A 270 8.54 17.64 4.23
CA SER A 270 9.41 16.77 3.43
C SER A 270 8.70 15.45 3.12
N ARG A 271 8.95 14.89 1.93
CA ARG A 271 8.21 13.71 1.45
C ARG A 271 9.12 12.75 0.71
N TYR A 272 9.18 11.51 1.19
CA TYR A 272 9.77 10.38 0.47
C TYR A 272 8.68 9.52 -0.17
N VAL A 273 8.95 9.07 -1.39
CA VAL A 273 8.10 8.17 -2.14
C VAL A 273 9.00 7.11 -2.78
N GLY A 274 8.82 5.85 -2.42
CA GLY A 274 9.72 4.80 -2.90
C GLY A 274 9.57 3.48 -2.19
N GLU A 275 10.60 2.66 -2.29
CA GLU A 275 10.70 1.34 -1.68
C GLU A 275 11.18 1.41 -0.21
N PHE A 276 10.67 0.49 0.59
CA PHE A 276 10.99 0.29 1.99
C PHE A 276 11.32 -1.16 2.25
N LYS A 277 12.26 -1.39 3.16
CA LYS A 277 12.63 -2.74 3.58
C LYS A 277 12.94 -2.74 5.07
N TRP A 278 12.05 -3.34 5.87
CA TRP A 278 12.23 -3.47 7.32
C TRP A 278 12.34 -2.13 8.03
N GLY A 279 11.39 -1.21 7.77
CA GLY A 279 11.38 0.09 8.45
C GLY A 279 12.09 1.21 7.67
N VAL A 280 13.13 0.88 6.91
CA VAL A 280 14.03 1.88 6.31
C VAL A 280 13.82 2.05 4.80
N LYS A 281 14.14 3.23 4.26
CA LYS A 281 14.14 3.49 2.80
C LYS A 281 15.20 2.61 2.14
N HIS A 282 14.84 2.01 1.02
CA HIS A 282 15.68 1.06 0.30
C HIS A 282 15.33 1.08 -1.18
N GLY A 283 16.16 0.50 -2.05
CA GLY A 283 15.83 0.34 -3.46
C GLY A 283 15.66 1.69 -4.15
N LEU A 284 14.64 1.83 -5.00
CA LEU A 284 14.40 3.07 -5.73
C LEU A 284 13.42 3.99 -5.00
N GLY A 285 13.68 5.29 -5.04
CA GLY A 285 12.76 6.28 -4.50
C GLY A 285 13.15 7.72 -4.82
N HIS A 286 12.20 8.63 -4.61
CA HIS A 286 12.43 10.06 -4.72
C HIS A 286 12.02 10.78 -3.43
N TYR A 287 12.77 11.81 -3.09
CA TYR A 287 12.61 12.60 -1.89
C TYR A 287 12.49 14.06 -2.28
N HIS A 288 11.46 14.72 -1.76
CA HIS A 288 11.28 16.17 -1.80
C HIS A 288 11.60 16.71 -0.42
N PHE A 289 12.63 17.54 -0.34
CA PHE A 289 13.07 18.17 0.90
C PHE A 289 12.28 19.45 1.16
N ARG A 290 12.11 19.80 2.44
CA ARG A 290 11.46 21.05 2.85
C ARG A 290 12.09 22.31 2.24
N ASN A 291 13.40 22.30 2.02
CA ASN A 291 14.12 23.43 1.42
C ASN A 291 13.89 23.56 -0.12
N GLY A 292 13.12 22.66 -0.72
CA GLY A 292 12.84 22.62 -2.16
C GLY A 292 13.82 21.75 -2.95
N ASP A 293 14.87 21.21 -2.33
CA ASP A 293 15.74 20.26 -2.98
C ASP A 293 14.98 18.96 -3.28
N THR A 294 15.47 18.21 -4.25
CA THR A 294 14.93 16.90 -4.59
C THR A 294 16.04 15.90 -4.88
N TYR A 295 15.82 14.65 -4.51
CA TYR A 295 16.65 13.53 -4.93
C TYR A 295 15.78 12.45 -5.55
N ALA A 296 16.20 11.87 -6.66
CA ALA A 296 15.58 10.70 -7.25
C ALA A 296 16.65 9.69 -7.66
N GLY A 297 16.56 8.47 -7.15
CA GLY A 297 17.56 7.46 -7.40
C GLY A 297 17.50 6.30 -6.42
N GLU A 298 18.65 5.68 -6.20
CA GLU A 298 18.78 4.51 -5.35
C GLU A 298 19.01 4.90 -3.87
N TYR A 299 18.58 4.01 -2.98
CA TYR A 299 18.65 4.11 -1.53
C TYR A 299 19.12 2.80 -0.92
N PHE A 300 19.94 2.90 0.12
CA PHE A 300 20.33 1.78 0.94
C PHE A 300 20.34 2.21 2.41
N ALA A 301 19.51 1.57 3.23
CA ALA A 301 19.42 1.80 4.68
C ALA A 301 19.27 3.29 5.02
N ASP A 302 18.21 3.92 4.50
CA ASP A 302 17.88 5.35 4.64
C ASP A 302 18.82 6.36 3.99
N LYS A 303 19.93 5.91 3.39
CA LYS A 303 20.92 6.78 2.75
C LYS A 303 20.79 6.75 1.24
N MET A 304 21.02 7.90 0.60
CA MET A 304 21.22 7.97 -0.85
C MET A 304 22.43 7.11 -1.20
N HIS A 305 22.26 6.21 -2.16
CA HIS A 305 23.26 5.21 -2.55
C HIS A 305 23.13 4.92 -4.05
N GLY A 306 24.11 4.25 -4.65
CA GLY A 306 24.00 3.78 -6.04
C GLY A 306 24.00 4.96 -7.01
N TYR A 307 23.10 4.97 -8.00
CA TYR A 307 22.97 6.07 -8.94
C TYR A 307 21.74 6.94 -8.66
N GLY A 308 21.89 8.24 -8.82
CA GLY A 308 20.79 9.17 -8.55
C GLY A 308 21.06 10.60 -9.01
N VAL A 309 19.96 11.34 -9.16
CA VAL A 309 19.95 12.75 -9.53
C VAL A 309 19.50 13.56 -8.33
N TYR A 310 20.30 14.55 -7.94
CA TYR A 310 19.95 15.53 -6.93
C TYR A 310 19.78 16.89 -7.59
N SER A 311 18.60 17.48 -7.47
CA SER A 311 18.30 18.82 -7.98
C SER A 311 18.15 19.77 -6.80
N PHE A 312 18.97 20.81 -6.79
CA PHE A 312 18.97 21.82 -5.74
C PHE A 312 17.89 22.88 -6.05
N ALA A 313 17.25 23.42 -5.02
CA ALA A 313 16.24 24.48 -5.14
C ALA A 313 16.78 25.74 -5.82
N ASN A 314 18.09 25.99 -5.70
CA ASN A 314 18.78 27.09 -6.36
C ASN A 314 19.06 26.86 -7.86
N GLY A 315 18.66 25.71 -8.42
CA GLY A 315 18.82 25.38 -9.84
C GLY A 315 20.12 24.65 -10.20
N HIS A 316 20.98 24.33 -9.22
CA HIS A 316 22.08 23.40 -9.46
C HIS A 316 21.54 21.96 -9.60
N CYS A 317 22.32 21.07 -10.22
CA CYS A 317 22.05 19.64 -10.18
C CYS A 317 23.34 18.82 -10.03
N TYR A 318 23.21 17.63 -9.45
CA TYR A 318 24.24 16.61 -9.48
C TYR A 318 23.65 15.31 -10.03
N GLU A 319 24.37 14.70 -10.96
CA GLU A 319 24.00 13.46 -11.63
C GLU A 319 25.19 12.50 -11.56
N GLY A 320 25.04 11.38 -10.86
CA GLY A 320 26.13 10.42 -10.74
C GLY A 320 25.92 9.42 -9.63
N SER A 321 27.02 8.87 -9.13
CA SER A 321 27.02 7.88 -8.07
C SER A 321 27.03 8.48 -6.66
N TRP A 322 26.43 7.73 -5.74
CA TRP A 322 26.20 8.08 -4.36
C TRP A 322 26.62 6.93 -3.46
N HIS A 323 27.18 7.28 -2.30
CA HIS A 323 27.54 6.31 -1.28
C HIS A 323 27.34 6.94 0.09
N GLU A 324 26.53 6.29 0.93
CA GLU A 324 26.28 6.71 2.31
C GLU A 324 25.82 8.18 2.43
N GLY A 325 24.97 8.63 1.50
CA GLY A 325 24.46 10.01 1.47
C GLY A 325 25.40 11.05 0.86
N LYS A 326 26.60 10.64 0.42
CA LYS A 326 27.61 11.54 -0.16
C LYS A 326 27.76 11.27 -1.66
N ARG A 327 28.06 12.32 -2.42
CA ARG A 327 28.53 12.19 -3.81
C ARG A 327 29.83 11.40 -3.81
N GLN A 328 29.88 10.30 -4.55
CA GLN A 328 31.00 9.37 -4.54
C GLN A 328 31.15 8.76 -5.93
N GLY A 329 32.37 8.51 -6.40
CA GLY A 329 32.60 7.90 -7.71
C GLY A 329 32.38 8.89 -8.86
N ILE A 330 31.97 8.40 -10.03
CA ILE A 330 31.89 9.23 -11.24
C ILE A 330 30.56 10.01 -11.26
N GLY A 331 30.64 11.31 -11.55
CA GLY A 331 29.45 12.14 -11.69
C GLY A 331 29.71 13.52 -12.28
N MET A 332 28.63 14.23 -12.55
CA MET A 332 28.60 15.57 -13.12
C MET A 332 27.75 16.49 -12.25
N TYR A 333 28.29 17.65 -11.92
CA TYR A 333 27.58 18.75 -11.27
C TYR A 333 27.31 19.84 -12.30
N ALA A 334 26.06 20.20 -12.50
CA ALA A 334 25.66 21.32 -13.35
C ALA A 334 25.28 22.53 -12.50
N PHE A 335 25.86 23.68 -12.83
CA PHE A 335 25.53 24.95 -12.23
C PHE A 335 24.30 25.57 -12.92
N ARG A 336 23.59 26.47 -12.23
CA ARG A 336 22.41 27.15 -12.79
C ARG A 336 22.73 27.96 -14.06
N ASN A 337 23.97 28.46 -14.17
CA ASN A 337 24.47 29.19 -15.34
C ASN A 337 24.78 28.27 -16.54
N GLY A 338 24.64 26.95 -16.40
CA GLY A 338 24.94 25.96 -17.43
C GLY A 338 26.37 25.43 -17.41
N GLU A 339 27.26 25.98 -16.57
CA GLU A 339 28.61 25.42 -16.39
C GLU A 339 28.52 24.03 -15.76
N THR A 340 29.45 23.13 -16.11
CA THR A 340 29.46 21.76 -15.57
C THR A 340 30.83 21.39 -15.05
N GLN A 341 30.86 20.74 -13.88
CA GLN A 341 32.04 20.10 -13.33
C GLN A 341 31.81 18.59 -13.29
N SER A 342 32.61 17.84 -14.04
CA SER A 342 32.53 16.39 -14.09
C SER A 342 33.84 15.74 -13.69
N GLY A 343 33.76 14.61 -12.99
CA GLY A 343 34.96 13.90 -12.57
C GLY A 343 34.65 12.78 -11.60
N HIS A 344 35.70 12.38 -10.88
CA HIS A 344 35.61 11.45 -9.77
C HIS A 344 35.39 12.25 -8.48
N TRP A 345 34.41 11.82 -7.69
CA TRP A 345 34.02 12.44 -6.44
C TRP A 345 34.42 11.53 -5.29
N GLN A 346 35.05 12.07 -4.26
CA GLN A 346 35.39 11.35 -3.04
C GLN A 346 34.86 12.14 -1.83
N ASN A 347 34.00 11.50 -1.03
CA ASN A 347 33.41 12.10 0.17
C ASN A 347 32.72 13.46 -0.08
N GLY A 348 32.11 13.64 -1.25
CA GLY A 348 31.43 14.88 -1.60
C GLY A 348 32.29 15.96 -2.24
N VAL A 349 33.60 15.74 -2.41
CA VAL A 349 34.54 16.67 -3.08
C VAL A 349 34.97 16.08 -4.41
N ILE A 350 35.13 16.92 -5.45
CA ILE A 350 35.64 16.48 -6.75
C ILE A 350 37.16 16.38 -6.68
N ASP A 351 37.70 15.24 -7.10
CA ASP A 351 39.14 15.03 -7.20
C ASP A 351 39.65 15.76 -8.45
N THR A 352 40.14 16.99 -8.28
CA THR A 352 40.92 17.68 -9.32
C THR A 352 42.39 17.26 -9.20
N PRO A 353 42.97 16.60 -10.21
CA PRO A 353 44.40 16.32 -10.19
C PRO A 353 45.16 17.65 -10.21
N SER A 354 45.81 17.99 -9.08
CA SER A 354 46.69 19.15 -8.97
C SER A 354 47.85 18.98 -9.95
N SER A 355 48.03 19.96 -10.84
CA SER A 355 49.03 19.99 -11.92
C SER A 355 50.49 20.02 -11.46
N GLN A 356 50.81 19.71 -10.20
CA GLN A 356 52.12 19.95 -9.58
C GLN A 356 52.90 18.69 -9.19
N SER A 357 52.43 17.48 -9.52
CA SER A 357 53.20 16.26 -9.20
C SER A 357 52.95 15.13 -10.21
N ALA A 358 53.60 15.20 -11.38
CA ALA A 358 53.66 14.05 -12.29
C ALA A 358 55.04 13.99 -12.99
N THR A 359 55.97 13.24 -12.39
CA THR A 359 57.26 12.83 -12.98
C THR A 359 57.13 11.49 -13.74
N TYR A 360 55.93 11.06 -14.14
CA TYR A 360 55.72 9.84 -14.91
C TYR A 360 54.69 10.04 -16.04
N PRO A 361 54.99 9.63 -17.28
CA PRO A 361 54.08 9.74 -18.42
C PRO A 361 53.10 8.56 -18.43
N ILE A 362 52.23 8.46 -17.43
CA ILE A 362 51.00 7.68 -17.52
C ILE A 362 49.90 8.60 -17.00
N SER A 363 49.15 9.19 -17.94
CA SER A 363 48.20 10.29 -17.71
C SER A 363 47.24 10.06 -16.53
N PRO A 364 47.36 10.83 -15.43
CA PRO A 364 46.33 10.91 -14.40
C PRO A 364 45.32 12.05 -14.66
N VAL A 365 45.23 12.56 -15.91
CA VAL A 365 44.62 13.87 -16.20
C VAL A 365 43.17 13.82 -16.69
N GLY A 366 42.62 12.67 -17.09
CA GLY A 366 41.28 12.62 -17.68
C GLY A 366 40.42 11.52 -17.08
N VAL A 367 39.47 11.87 -16.22
CA VAL A 367 38.29 11.03 -16.08
C VAL A 367 37.71 10.87 -17.48
N ASN A 368 37.75 9.66 -18.03
CA ASN A 368 37.37 9.41 -19.42
C ASN A 368 35.92 9.90 -19.62
N HIS A 369 35.72 10.85 -20.53
CA HIS A 369 34.42 11.47 -20.81
C HIS A 369 33.31 10.43 -20.99
N SER A 370 33.61 9.27 -21.60
CA SER A 370 32.68 8.15 -21.73
C SER A 370 32.17 7.59 -20.40
N ARG A 371 33.02 7.53 -19.36
CA ARG A 371 32.64 7.05 -18.02
C ARG A 371 31.70 8.04 -17.34
N VAL A 372 31.96 9.34 -17.47
CA VAL A 372 31.07 10.39 -16.96
C VAL A 372 29.70 10.28 -17.62
N LEU A 373 29.67 10.23 -18.95
CA LEU A 373 28.42 10.12 -19.71
C LEU A 373 27.62 8.88 -19.30
N ASN A 374 28.29 7.74 -19.12
CA ASN A 374 27.63 6.51 -18.66
C ASN A 374 27.04 6.68 -17.25
N ALA A 375 27.81 7.21 -16.29
CA ALA A 375 27.32 7.44 -14.93
C ALA A 375 26.12 8.41 -14.88
N VAL A 376 26.16 9.47 -15.68
CA VAL A 376 25.03 10.41 -15.83
C VAL A 376 23.81 9.71 -16.42
N GLN A 377 24.00 8.88 -17.45
CA GLN A 377 22.91 8.13 -18.06
C GLN A 377 22.27 7.13 -17.09
N GLU A 378 23.07 6.42 -16.29
CA GLU A 378 22.56 5.52 -15.25
C GLU A 378 21.84 6.29 -14.14
N ALA A 379 22.37 7.43 -13.69
CA ALA A 379 21.71 8.31 -12.73
C ALA A 379 20.33 8.78 -13.22
N ARG A 380 20.24 9.26 -14.47
CA ARG A 380 18.95 9.65 -15.08
C ARG A 380 17.99 8.47 -15.20
N ARG A 381 18.50 7.29 -15.54
CA ARG A 381 17.68 6.06 -15.64
C ARG A 381 17.14 5.65 -14.27
N ALA A 382 17.99 5.66 -13.23
CA ALA A 382 17.59 5.38 -11.86
C ALA A 382 16.55 6.40 -11.35
N ALA A 383 16.78 7.69 -11.59
CA ALA A 383 15.85 8.76 -11.26
C ALA A 383 14.48 8.58 -11.94
N LYS A 384 14.46 8.27 -13.24
CA LYS A 384 13.20 8.00 -13.97
C LYS A 384 12.44 6.83 -13.35
N LYS A 385 13.13 5.71 -13.11
CA LYS A 385 12.50 4.54 -12.45
C LYS A 385 12.00 4.90 -11.05
N ALA A 386 12.74 5.69 -10.29
CA ALA A 386 12.34 6.12 -8.95
C ALA A 386 11.06 6.98 -8.93
N TYR A 387 10.77 7.76 -9.99
CA TYR A 387 9.48 8.44 -10.14
C TYR A 387 8.34 7.47 -10.50
N ASP A 388 8.64 6.38 -11.21
CA ASP A 388 7.65 5.37 -11.63
C ASP A 388 7.24 4.40 -10.50
N VAL A 389 8.06 4.27 -9.44
CA VAL A 389 7.90 3.28 -8.35
C VAL A 389 6.60 3.43 -7.53
N ALA A 390 5.92 4.58 -7.57
CA ALA A 390 4.77 4.82 -6.70
C ALA A 390 3.43 5.02 -7.42
N LYS A 391 2.64 3.93 -7.42
CA LYS A 391 1.17 3.95 -7.58
C LYS A 391 0.50 3.23 -6.40
N VAL A 392 0.86 3.61 -5.17
CA VAL A 392 0.40 2.91 -3.96
C VAL A 392 -0.90 3.50 -3.41
N ASP A 393 -1.25 4.73 -3.81
CA ASP A 393 -2.35 5.51 -3.25
C ASP A 393 -3.69 4.79 -3.33
N GLU A 394 -4.02 4.15 -4.46
CA GLU A 394 -5.31 3.48 -4.62
C GLU A 394 -5.46 2.26 -3.69
N ARG A 395 -4.39 1.45 -3.54
CA ARG A 395 -4.40 0.26 -2.68
C ARG A 395 -4.49 0.65 -1.20
N VAL A 396 -3.76 1.70 -0.82
CA VAL A 396 -3.81 2.25 0.54
C VAL A 396 -5.19 2.82 0.83
N ASN A 397 -5.77 3.62 -0.07
CA ASN A 397 -7.10 4.19 0.10
C ASN A 397 -8.18 3.12 0.25
N ARG A 398 -8.11 2.03 -0.55
CA ARG A 398 -9.00 0.87 -0.39
C ARG A 398 -8.85 0.21 0.98
N ALA A 399 -7.63 0.00 1.44
CA ALA A 399 -7.37 -0.61 2.75
C ALA A 399 -7.84 0.27 3.92
N VAL A 400 -7.63 1.59 3.84
CA VAL A 400 -8.13 2.55 4.84
C VAL A 400 -9.66 2.56 4.87
N THR A 401 -10.30 2.53 3.71
CA THR A 401 -11.77 2.47 3.62
C THR A 401 -12.31 1.17 4.23
N ALA A 402 -11.67 0.03 3.96
CA ALA A 402 -12.01 -1.24 4.57
C ALA A 402 -11.79 -1.23 6.09
N ALA A 403 -10.67 -0.69 6.57
CA ALA A 403 -10.40 -0.52 8.00
C ALA A 403 -11.43 0.36 8.71
N ASN A 404 -11.86 1.45 8.09
CA ASN A 404 -12.92 2.29 8.67
C ASN A 404 -14.27 1.54 8.74
N ARG A 405 -14.59 0.71 7.73
CA ARG A 405 -15.80 -0.13 7.77
C ARG A 405 -15.72 -1.19 8.87
N ALA A 406 -14.59 -1.88 8.99
CA ALA A 406 -14.35 -2.85 10.05
C ALA A 406 -14.42 -2.22 11.44
N ALA A 407 -13.83 -1.04 11.63
CA ALA A 407 -13.92 -0.30 12.88
C ALA A 407 -15.36 0.11 13.22
N ASN A 408 -16.18 0.51 12.23
CA ASN A 408 -17.59 0.80 12.46
C ASN A 408 -18.37 -0.46 12.85
N ALA A 409 -18.12 -1.60 12.18
CA ALA A 409 -18.73 -2.88 12.53
C ALA A 409 -18.34 -3.33 13.95
N ALA A 410 -17.07 -3.17 14.32
CA ALA A 410 -16.56 -3.42 15.66
C ALA A 410 -17.30 -2.61 16.73
N ARG A 411 -17.52 -1.31 16.50
CA ARG A 411 -18.30 -0.47 17.44
C ARG A 411 -19.77 -0.89 17.54
N VAL A 412 -20.37 -1.37 16.46
CA VAL A 412 -21.75 -1.91 16.52
C VAL A 412 -21.78 -3.21 17.32
N ALA A 413 -20.81 -4.10 17.10
CA ALA A 413 -20.66 -5.34 17.86
C ALA A 413 -20.41 -5.08 19.35
N SER A 414 -19.60 -4.08 19.68
CA SER A 414 -19.32 -3.71 21.08
C SER A 414 -20.58 -3.18 21.78
N VAL A 415 -21.35 -2.29 21.15
CA VAL A 415 -22.63 -1.81 21.70
C VAL A 415 -23.59 -2.97 21.94
N LYS A 416 -23.68 -3.92 21.00
CA LYS A 416 -24.55 -5.10 21.16
C LYS A 416 -24.08 -6.01 22.29
N ALA A 417 -22.77 -6.17 22.47
CA ALA A 417 -22.19 -6.94 23.58
C ALA A 417 -22.56 -6.32 24.94
N VAL A 418 -22.41 -5.01 25.06
CA VAL A 418 -22.76 -4.27 26.29
C VAL A 418 -24.26 -4.36 26.57
N GLN A 419 -25.12 -4.18 25.56
CA GLN A 419 -26.58 -4.31 25.71
C GLN A 419 -26.99 -5.70 26.20
N ASN A 420 -26.41 -6.76 25.62
CA ASN A 420 -26.69 -8.13 26.04
C ASN A 420 -26.29 -8.36 27.51
N GLN A 421 -25.16 -7.82 27.95
CA GLN A 421 -24.74 -7.91 29.35
C GLN A 421 -25.71 -7.17 30.29
N MET A 422 -26.18 -5.98 29.91
CA MET A 422 -27.16 -5.22 30.69
C MET A 422 -28.48 -5.97 30.83
N HIS A 423 -29.01 -6.54 29.73
CA HIS A 423 -30.25 -7.30 29.76
C HIS A 423 -30.14 -8.55 30.64
N HIS A 424 -29.00 -9.24 30.63
CA HIS A 424 -28.75 -10.32 31.57
C HIS A 424 -28.73 -9.83 33.02
N ASN A 425 -28.00 -8.76 33.34
CA ASN A 425 -27.93 -8.22 34.72
C ASN A 425 -29.26 -7.68 35.26
N VAL A 426 -30.13 -7.13 34.41
CA VAL A 426 -31.48 -6.68 34.83
C VAL A 426 -32.37 -7.88 35.17
N ASN A 427 -32.23 -9.00 34.45
CA ASN A 427 -32.95 -10.24 34.74
C ASN A 427 -32.31 -11.07 35.87
N SER A 428 -31.02 -10.90 36.13
CA SER A 428 -30.28 -11.55 37.21
C SER A 428 -29.67 -10.50 38.14
N LYS A 429 -30.47 -9.96 39.07
CA LYS A 429 -29.89 -9.39 40.30
C LYS A 429 -29.03 -10.50 40.93
N SER A 430 -27.71 -10.32 40.90
CA SER A 430 -26.62 -11.16 41.47
C SER A 430 -25.96 -12.25 40.59
N ILE A 431 -25.19 -11.88 39.56
CA ILE A 431 -24.08 -12.76 39.07
C ILE A 431 -22.82 -11.90 38.79
N PRO A 432 -21.63 -12.26 39.32
CA PRO A 432 -20.41 -11.49 39.13
C PRO A 432 -19.79 -11.70 37.73
N ILE A 433 -19.04 -10.68 37.29
CA ILE A 433 -18.30 -10.63 36.03
C ILE A 433 -17.35 -11.85 35.93
N PRO A 434 -17.33 -12.61 34.82
CA PRO A 434 -16.31 -13.64 34.62
C PRO A 434 -14.96 -12.97 34.37
N ILE A 435 -14.12 -12.96 35.41
CA ILE A 435 -12.70 -12.60 35.34
C ILE A 435 -11.98 -13.84 34.81
N VAL A 436 -11.21 -13.70 33.72
CA VAL A 436 -10.46 -14.81 33.08
C VAL A 436 -8.97 -14.68 33.32
#